data_AF-A0AAE9YDA2-F1
#
_entry.id   AF-A0AAE9YDA2-F1
#
_cell.length_a   1.000
_cell.length_b   1.000
_cell.length_c   1.000
_cell.angle_alpha   90.00
_cell.angle_beta   90.00
_cell.angle_gamma   90.00
#
_symmetry.space_group_name_H-M   'P 1'
#
loop_
_entity.id
_entity.type
_entity.pdbx_description
1 polymer ?
#
loop_
_entity_poly.entity_id
_entity_poly.type
_entity_poly.pdbx_seq_one_letter_code
_entity_poly.pdbx_strand_id
1 'polypeptide(L)'
;MPARRRRRPGGALPPPDAPPAASGPGTGARQAELEAAEQFAARRRAQQEEERERARAHQEAARREDRRRQLGKDKDRAADRLKEARRRGSAEERAAAEADYRTALEAVLRDEQGLPPLAPGEEVPGPADPEEQAEAVADGSADDPIEADEGTGTEA
;
A
#
# COMPACT_ATOMS: atom_id res chain seq x y z
N MET A 1 -57.51 51.35 0.01
CA MET A 1 -58.07 51.17 1.37
C MET A 1 -59.57 50.90 1.26
N PRO A 2 -60.05 49.71 1.65
CA PRO A 2 -61.27 49.67 2.47
C PRO A 2 -61.15 48.70 3.66
N ALA A 3 -61.54 49.19 4.83
CA ALA A 3 -61.77 48.38 6.03
C ALA A 3 -63.27 48.12 6.20
N ARG A 4 -63.69 46.89 6.54
CA ARG A 4 -64.99 46.62 7.19
C ARG A 4 -65.04 45.22 7.86
N ARG A 5 -64.88 45.28 9.20
CA ARG A 5 -65.66 44.66 10.30
C ARG A 5 -66.05 43.15 10.27
N ARG A 6 -65.42 42.43 11.23
CA ARG A 6 -65.98 41.69 12.40
C ARG A 6 -67.15 40.67 12.24
N ARG A 7 -66.75 39.38 12.35
CA ARG A 7 -67.24 38.24 13.20
C ARG A 7 -68.75 37.87 13.36
N ARG A 8 -69.04 36.63 12.86
CA ARG A 8 -69.73 35.43 13.45
C ARG A 8 -71.26 35.50 13.73
N PRO A 9 -72.04 34.38 13.73
CA PRO A 9 -71.68 33.03 14.22
C PRO A 9 -72.23 31.80 13.45
N GLY A 10 -71.64 30.62 13.70
CA GLY A 10 -72.26 29.33 13.35
C GLY A 10 -71.24 28.29 12.93
N GLY A 11 -70.99 27.29 13.79
CA GLY A 11 -70.19 26.11 13.43
C GLY A 11 -69.42 25.50 14.59
N ALA A 12 -70.16 24.89 15.51
CA ALA A 12 -69.76 23.87 16.49
C ALA A 12 -68.55 24.13 17.40
N LEU A 13 -68.82 24.46 18.66
CA LEU A 13 -67.98 24.06 19.79
C LEU A 13 -68.11 22.54 19.99
N PRO A 14 -67.01 21.78 20.17
CA PRO A 14 -67.12 20.41 20.67
C PRO A 14 -67.62 20.42 22.12
N PRO A 15 -68.28 19.34 22.59
CA PRO A 15 -68.81 19.26 23.94
C PRO A 15 -67.70 19.38 25.01
N PRO A 16 -67.98 20.00 26.17
CA PRO A 16 -66.99 20.27 27.22
C PRO A 16 -66.47 19.04 28.00
N ASP A 17 -66.87 17.82 27.64
CA ASP A 17 -66.41 16.57 28.30
C ASP A 17 -65.64 15.62 27.38
N ALA A 18 -65.15 16.10 26.23
CA ALA A 18 -64.18 15.32 25.47
C ALA A 18 -62.80 15.46 26.16
N PRO A 19 -62.18 14.37 26.67
CA PRO A 19 -60.77 14.44 27.06
C PRO A 19 -59.99 14.96 25.85
N PRO A 20 -58.98 15.83 26.04
CA PRO A 20 -58.16 16.27 24.91
C PRO A 20 -57.66 14.99 24.23
N ALA A 21 -58.03 14.81 22.96
CA ALA A 21 -57.46 13.76 22.15
C ALA A 21 -55.95 13.93 22.26
N ALA A 22 -55.31 13.00 22.97
CA ALA A 22 -53.87 12.93 23.13
C ALA A 22 -53.26 12.49 21.80
N SER A 23 -53.44 13.29 20.75
CA SER A 23 -52.59 13.27 19.57
C SER A 23 -51.52 14.32 19.84
N GLY A 24 -50.49 13.90 20.57
CA GLY A 24 -49.24 14.62 20.61
C GLY A 24 -48.42 14.23 19.38
N PRO A 25 -48.23 15.11 18.37
CA PRO A 25 -47.25 14.87 17.32
C PRO A 25 -45.80 15.01 17.81
N GLY A 26 -45.59 15.36 19.09
CA GLY A 26 -44.29 15.78 19.62
C GLY A 26 -43.30 14.67 19.98
N THR A 27 -43.75 13.42 20.19
CA THR A 27 -42.85 12.31 20.59
C THR A 27 -42.23 11.59 19.40
N GLY A 28 -43.02 11.28 18.36
CA GLY A 28 -42.51 10.62 17.15
C GLY A 28 -41.58 11.51 16.31
N ALA A 29 -41.89 12.82 16.21
CA ALA A 29 -41.02 13.77 15.52
C ALA A 29 -39.67 13.95 16.23
N ARG A 30 -39.65 14.03 17.57
CA ARG A 30 -38.40 14.10 18.35
C ARG A 30 -37.58 12.81 18.27
N GLN A 31 -38.23 11.64 18.23
CA GLN A 31 -37.51 10.37 18.03
C GLN A 31 -36.88 10.30 16.64
N ALA A 32 -37.60 10.67 15.59
CA ALA A 32 -37.05 10.73 14.23
C ALA A 32 -35.89 11.74 14.10
N GLU A 33 -35.96 12.89 14.80
CA GLU A 33 -34.87 13.86 14.86
C GLU A 33 -33.63 13.31 15.58
N LEU A 34 -33.80 12.57 16.67
CA LEU A 34 -32.71 11.91 17.39
C LEU A 34 -32.06 10.82 16.54
N GLU A 35 -32.87 9.97 15.89
CA GLU A 35 -32.38 8.94 14.97
C GLU A 35 -31.64 9.55 13.78
N ALA A 36 -32.14 10.65 13.21
CA ALA A 36 -31.46 11.38 12.14
C ALA A 36 -30.12 11.99 12.60
N ALA A 37 -30.06 12.53 13.82
CA ALA A 37 -28.84 13.07 14.40
C ALA A 37 -27.80 11.97 14.67
N GLU A 38 -28.23 10.80 15.15
CA GLU A 38 -27.37 9.63 15.34
C GLU A 38 -26.80 9.12 14.01
N GLN A 39 -27.63 9.02 12.98
CA GLN A 39 -27.18 8.64 11.63
C GLN A 39 -26.18 9.65 11.06
N PHE A 40 -26.40 10.95 11.24
CA PHE A 40 -25.46 11.99 10.82
C PHE A 40 -24.13 11.90 11.59
N ALA A 41 -24.18 11.71 12.90
CA ALA A 41 -23.00 11.53 13.73
C ALA A 41 -22.21 10.27 13.33
N ALA A 42 -22.91 9.16 13.03
CA ALA A 42 -22.30 7.92 12.55
C ALA A 42 -21.60 8.13 11.19
N ARG A 43 -22.26 8.78 10.23
CA ARG A 43 -21.65 9.12 8.93
C ARG A 43 -20.43 10.01 9.09
N ARG A 44 -20.48 11.02 9.98
CA ARG A 44 -19.34 11.90 10.26
C ARG A 44 -18.17 11.16 10.90
N ARG A 45 -18.43 10.20 11.79
CA ARG A 45 -17.38 9.33 12.37
C ARG A 45 -16.74 8.43 11.32
N ALA A 46 -17.55 7.79 10.48
CA ALA A 46 -17.07 6.96 9.38
C ALA A 46 -16.19 7.77 8.40
N GLN A 47 -16.60 8.99 8.06
CA GLN A 47 -15.79 9.90 7.23
C GLN A 47 -14.45 10.26 7.88
N GLN A 48 -14.44 10.56 9.19
CA GLN A 48 -13.20 10.85 9.90
C GLN A 48 -12.27 9.63 9.98
N GLU A 49 -12.81 8.43 10.11
CA GLU A 49 -12.02 7.19 10.09
C GLU A 49 -11.41 6.95 8.71
N GLU A 50 -12.20 7.12 7.65
CA GLU A 50 -11.72 7.02 6.26
C GLU A 50 -10.62 8.05 5.96
N GLU A 51 -10.77 9.30 6.41
CA GLU A 51 -9.73 10.33 6.27
C GLU A 51 -8.44 9.95 7.01
N ARG A 52 -8.56 9.37 8.21
CA ARG A 52 -7.39 8.90 8.98
C ARG A 52 -6.71 7.72 8.29
N GLU A 53 -7.46 6.79 7.73
CA GLU A 53 -6.92 5.67 6.97
C GLU A 53 -6.19 6.15 5.72
N ARG A 54 -6.79 7.07 4.96
CA ARG A 54 -6.13 7.71 3.80
C ARG A 54 -4.86 8.44 4.22
N ALA A 55 -4.89 9.16 5.33
CA ALA A 55 -3.70 9.85 5.86
C ALA A 55 -2.59 8.86 6.24
N ARG A 56 -2.93 7.71 6.85
CA ARG A 56 -1.95 6.65 7.18
C ARG A 56 -1.36 6.04 5.90
N ALA A 57 -2.20 5.71 4.92
CA ALA A 57 -1.75 5.18 3.64
C ALA A 57 -0.81 6.15 2.91
N HIS A 58 -1.13 7.45 2.91
CA HIS A 58 -0.26 8.47 2.33
C HIS A 58 1.08 8.60 3.09
N GLN A 59 1.05 8.56 4.42
CA GLN A 59 2.29 8.58 5.22
C GLN A 59 3.16 7.35 4.94
N GLU A 60 2.56 6.17 4.80
CA GLU A 60 3.29 4.96 4.47
C GLU A 60 3.90 5.04 3.06
N ALA A 61 3.13 5.52 2.07
CA ALA A 61 3.62 5.73 0.72
C ALA A 61 4.79 6.72 0.68
N ALA A 62 4.68 7.84 1.40
CA ALA A 62 5.77 8.82 1.52
C ALA A 62 7.02 8.20 2.16
N ARG A 63 6.88 7.41 3.23
CA ARG A 63 8.02 6.70 3.86
C ARG A 63 8.69 5.69 2.92
N ARG A 64 7.91 5.01 2.07
CA ARG A 64 8.46 4.10 1.06
C ARG A 64 9.24 4.87 -0.01
N GLU A 65 8.70 5.99 -0.47
CA GLU A 65 9.38 6.84 -1.44
C GLU A 65 10.68 7.43 -0.87
N ASP A 66 10.64 7.97 0.36
CA ASP A 66 11.82 8.52 1.04
C ASP A 66 12.89 7.45 1.22
N ARG A 67 12.50 6.22 1.57
CA ARG A 67 13.42 5.09 1.67
C ARG A 67 14.09 4.78 0.34
N ARG A 68 13.34 4.70 -0.76
CA ARG A 68 13.89 4.48 -2.11
C ARG A 68 14.89 5.55 -2.51
N ARG A 69 14.55 6.82 -2.26
CA ARG A 69 15.45 7.96 -2.50
C ARG A 69 16.73 7.82 -1.67
N GLN A 70 16.62 7.39 -0.42
CA GLN A 70 17.76 7.20 0.47
C GLN A 70 18.66 6.05 0.00
N LEU A 71 18.08 4.89 -0.35
CA LEU A 71 18.84 3.75 -0.89
C LEU A 71 19.59 4.11 -2.18
N GLY A 72 18.97 4.88 -3.07
CA GLY A 72 19.63 5.41 -4.26
C GLY A 72 20.85 6.28 -3.93
N LYS A 73 20.69 7.23 -2.98
CA LYS A 73 21.80 8.08 -2.52
C LYS A 73 22.93 7.27 -1.88
N ASP A 74 22.59 6.25 -1.07
CA ASP A 74 23.57 5.44 -0.38
C ASP A 74 24.36 4.56 -1.37
N LYS A 75 23.69 3.99 -2.38
CA LYS A 75 24.33 3.29 -3.50
C LYS A 75 25.28 4.20 -4.26
N ASP A 76 24.84 5.40 -4.63
CA ASP A 76 25.66 6.35 -5.38
C ASP A 76 26.88 6.80 -4.56
N ARG A 77 26.70 7.06 -3.26
CA ARG A 77 27.79 7.39 -2.34
C ARG A 77 28.79 6.25 -2.18
N ALA A 78 28.33 5.01 -2.09
CA ALA A 78 29.18 3.83 -2.02
C ALA A 78 29.95 3.63 -3.34
N ALA A 79 29.32 3.88 -4.48
CA ALA A 79 29.97 3.83 -5.78
C ALA A 79 31.09 4.88 -5.90
N ASP A 80 30.86 6.10 -5.42
CA ASP A 80 31.87 7.16 -5.39
C ASP A 80 33.06 6.79 -4.49
N ARG A 81 32.80 6.22 -3.31
CA ARG A 81 33.86 5.70 -2.41
C ARG A 81 34.66 4.59 -3.08
N LEU A 82 34.01 3.63 -3.72
CA LEU A 82 34.68 2.54 -4.45
C LEU A 82 35.54 3.10 -5.59
N LYS A 83 35.03 4.09 -6.33
CA LYS A 83 35.77 4.76 -7.40
C LYS A 83 37.00 5.48 -6.86
N GLU A 84 36.90 6.14 -5.70
CA GLU A 84 38.03 6.79 -5.05
C GLU A 84 39.06 5.77 -4.54
N ALA A 85 38.62 4.70 -3.86
CA ALA A 85 39.47 3.62 -3.39
C ALA A 85 40.22 2.91 -4.54
N ARG A 86 39.57 2.72 -5.69
CA ARG A 86 40.23 2.19 -6.90
C ARG A 86 41.30 3.11 -7.47
N ARG A 87 41.14 4.43 -7.33
CA ARG A 87 42.09 5.42 -7.86
C ARG A 87 43.28 5.64 -6.94
N ARG A 88 43.06 5.67 -5.63
CA ARG A 88 44.06 6.15 -4.66
C ARG A 88 44.21 5.28 -3.42
N GLY A 89 43.30 4.32 -3.20
CA GLY A 89 43.26 3.52 -1.98
C GLY A 89 44.10 2.25 -2.04
N SER A 90 44.31 1.66 -0.85
CA SER A 90 44.95 0.37 -0.62
C SER A 90 44.09 -0.81 -1.07
N ALA A 91 44.64 -2.02 -1.07
CA ALA A 91 43.87 -3.23 -1.37
C ALA A 91 42.74 -3.46 -0.34
N GLU A 92 43.02 -3.20 0.94
CA GLU A 92 42.04 -3.32 2.03
C GLU A 92 40.92 -2.28 1.90
N GLU A 93 41.27 -1.03 1.58
CA GLU A 93 40.29 0.05 1.36
C GLU A 93 39.40 -0.24 0.15
N ARG A 94 39.95 -0.84 -0.91
CA ARG A 94 39.17 -1.27 -2.07
C ARG A 94 38.21 -2.40 -1.72
N ALA A 95 38.68 -3.40 -0.98
CA ALA A 95 37.85 -4.52 -0.55
C ALA A 95 36.70 -4.05 0.34
N ALA A 96 36.98 -3.16 1.30
CA ALA A 96 35.95 -2.56 2.16
C ALA A 96 34.95 -1.72 1.35
N ALA A 97 35.42 -0.86 0.46
CA ALA A 97 34.52 -0.04 -0.37
C ALA A 97 33.70 -0.87 -1.37
N GLU A 98 34.24 -2.01 -1.82
CA GLU A 98 33.51 -2.95 -2.67
C GLU A 98 32.43 -3.71 -1.88
N ALA A 99 32.73 -4.14 -0.65
CA ALA A 99 31.74 -4.72 0.25
C ALA A 99 30.61 -3.72 0.54
N ASP A 100 30.94 -2.47 0.89
CA ASP A 100 29.96 -1.40 1.10
C ASP A 100 29.05 -1.20 -0.12
N TYR A 101 29.63 -1.18 -1.33
CA TYR A 101 28.87 -1.02 -2.57
C TYR A 101 27.95 -2.22 -2.84
N ARG A 102 28.43 -3.45 -2.62
CA ARG A 102 27.59 -4.66 -2.75
C ARG A 102 26.42 -4.64 -1.79
N THR A 103 26.66 -4.31 -0.51
CA THR A 103 25.60 -4.17 0.49
C THR A 103 24.57 -3.11 0.11
N ALA A 104 25.01 -1.95 -0.39
CA ALA A 104 24.10 -0.91 -0.85
C ALA A 104 23.28 -1.32 -2.08
N LEU A 105 23.89 -2.07 -3.01
CA LEU A 105 23.21 -2.63 -4.18
C LEU A 105 22.14 -3.65 -3.76
N GLU A 106 22.48 -4.53 -2.84
CA GLU A 106 21.56 -5.54 -2.32
C GLU A 106 20.37 -4.90 -1.60
N ALA A 107 20.61 -3.86 -0.80
CA ALA A 107 19.53 -3.12 -0.13
C ALA A 107 18.52 -2.52 -1.13
N VAL A 108 19.00 -2.01 -2.28
CA VAL A 108 18.14 -1.53 -3.37
C VAL A 108 17.33 -2.67 -3.98
N LEU A 109 17.98 -3.77 -4.35
CA LEU A 109 17.31 -4.94 -4.95
C LEU A 109 16.25 -5.52 -4.01
N ARG A 110 16.53 -5.53 -2.71
CA ARG A 110 15.62 -6.03 -1.68
C ARG A 110 14.35 -5.16 -1.57
N ASP A 111 14.49 -3.83 -1.65
CA ASP A 111 13.33 -2.92 -1.66
C ASP A 111 12.49 -3.08 -2.95
N GLU A 112 13.13 -3.31 -4.10
CA GLU A 112 12.45 -3.57 -5.37
C GLU A 112 11.66 -4.89 -5.34
N GLN A 113 12.18 -5.91 -4.67
CA GLN A 113 11.50 -7.20 -4.43
C GLN A 113 10.42 -7.11 -3.35
N GLY A 114 10.26 -5.97 -2.67
CA GLY A 114 9.29 -5.78 -1.58
C GLY A 114 9.65 -6.51 -0.29
N LEU A 115 10.92 -6.91 -0.14
CA LEU A 115 11.43 -7.57 1.06
C LEU A 115 11.74 -6.52 2.15
N PRO A 116 11.57 -6.86 3.45
CA PRO A 116 11.91 -5.96 4.54
C PRO A 116 13.42 -5.69 4.58
N PRO A 117 13.88 -4.53 5.06
CA PRO A 117 15.32 -4.25 5.17
C PRO A 117 16.00 -5.27 6.09
N LEU A 118 17.26 -5.60 5.79
CA LEU A 118 18.07 -6.51 6.62
C LEU A 118 18.31 -5.90 8.01
N ALA A 119 18.32 -6.76 9.03
CA ALA A 119 18.74 -6.33 10.35
C ALA A 119 20.25 -6.02 10.37
N PRO A 120 20.72 -5.10 11.22
CA PRO A 120 22.14 -4.83 11.35
C PRO A 120 22.90 -6.09 11.81
N GLY A 121 23.83 -6.57 10.99
CA GLY A 121 24.61 -7.80 11.23
C GLY A 121 24.03 -9.06 10.59
N GLU A 122 22.92 -8.95 9.87
CA GLU A 122 22.37 -10.05 9.06
C GLU A 122 23.02 -10.01 7.68
N GLU A 123 24.08 -10.81 7.50
CA GLU A 123 24.66 -11.07 6.18
C GLU A 123 23.74 -12.03 5.42
N VAL A 124 23.26 -11.62 4.26
CA VAL A 124 22.65 -12.56 3.32
C VAL A 124 23.78 -13.46 2.83
N PRO A 125 23.61 -14.81 2.82
CA PRO A 125 24.62 -15.69 2.29
C PRO A 125 24.97 -15.21 0.88
N GLY A 126 26.26 -14.87 0.68
CA GLY A 126 26.76 -14.46 -0.63
C GLY A 126 26.38 -15.50 -1.68
N PRO A 127 26.29 -15.10 -2.97
CA PRO A 127 26.05 -16.07 -4.03
C PRO A 127 27.07 -17.20 -3.88
N ALA A 128 26.58 -18.43 -3.73
CA ALA A 128 27.41 -19.63 -3.68
C ALA A 128 28.44 -19.54 -4.80
N ASP A 129 29.69 -19.88 -4.48
CA ASP A 129 30.79 -19.87 -5.44
C ASP A 129 30.32 -20.52 -6.76
N PRO A 130 30.60 -19.91 -7.92
CA PRO A 130 30.19 -20.44 -9.22
C PRO A 130 30.76 -21.84 -9.51
N GLU A 131 31.70 -22.33 -8.69
CA GLU A 131 32.25 -23.69 -8.77
C GLU A 131 31.27 -24.75 -8.22
N GLU A 132 30.35 -24.42 -7.32
CA GLU A 132 29.39 -25.39 -6.74
C GLU A 132 28.15 -25.63 -7.64
N GLN A 133 27.88 -24.74 -8.61
CA GLN A 133 26.78 -24.92 -9.57
C GLN A 133 27.15 -25.78 -10.79
N ALA A 134 28.44 -26.05 -11.01
CA ALA A 134 28.88 -26.89 -12.12
C ALA A 134 28.74 -28.40 -11.83
N GLU A 135 28.76 -28.83 -10.55
CA GLU A 135 28.61 -30.25 -10.20
C GLU A 135 27.14 -30.72 -10.14
N ALA A 136 26.17 -29.81 -10.03
CA ALA A 136 24.75 -30.17 -9.93
C ALA A 136 24.04 -30.40 -11.27
N VAL A 137 24.73 -30.25 -12.42
CA VAL A 137 24.16 -30.45 -13.77
C VAL A 137 24.69 -31.70 -14.49
N ALA A 138 25.53 -32.51 -13.81
CA ALA A 138 26.18 -33.67 -14.41
C ALA A 138 25.56 -35.03 -14.01
N ASP A 139 24.32 -35.05 -13.50
CA ASP A 139 23.63 -36.32 -13.21
C ASP A 139 22.14 -36.25 -13.60
N GLY A 140 21.87 -36.32 -14.91
CA GLY A 140 20.51 -36.43 -15.41
C GLY A 140 20.31 -36.08 -16.87
N SER A 141 20.97 -36.77 -17.80
CA SER A 141 20.44 -37.04 -19.16
C SER A 141 21.42 -37.94 -19.92
N ALA A 142 21.32 -39.24 -19.66
CA ALA A 142 21.78 -40.25 -20.58
C ALA A 142 20.58 -40.71 -21.43
N ASP A 143 20.82 -40.78 -22.74
CA ASP A 143 20.09 -41.52 -23.77
C ASP A 143 18.71 -41.02 -24.24
N ASP A 144 18.73 -40.22 -25.31
CA ASP A 144 17.90 -40.47 -26.49
C ASP A 144 18.72 -40.13 -27.75
N PRO A 145 19.22 -41.11 -28.53
CA PRO A 145 19.82 -40.81 -29.82
C PRO A 145 18.72 -40.45 -30.82
N ILE A 146 18.74 -39.21 -31.30
CA ILE A 146 17.98 -38.79 -32.49
C ILE A 146 18.57 -39.55 -33.69
N GLU A 147 17.82 -40.53 -34.20
CA GLU A 147 18.07 -41.14 -35.50
C GLU A 147 17.99 -40.05 -36.59
N ALA A 148 19.14 -39.67 -37.13
CA ALA A 148 19.22 -38.93 -38.37
C ALA A 148 19.01 -39.90 -39.53
N ASP A 149 17.76 -39.96 -40.01
CA ASP A 149 17.38 -40.57 -41.28
C ASP A 149 17.89 -39.71 -42.44
N GLU A 150 19.14 -39.95 -42.86
CA GLU A 150 19.64 -39.47 -44.16
C GLU A 150 19.28 -40.47 -45.26
N GLY A 151 18.01 -40.44 -45.65
CA GLY A 151 17.46 -41.14 -46.81
C GLY A 151 17.70 -40.37 -48.11
N THR A 152 18.69 -40.84 -48.85
CA THR A 152 19.10 -40.40 -50.19
C THR A 152 18.00 -40.45 -51.26
N GLY A 153 17.91 -39.38 -52.07
CA GLY A 153 17.80 -39.45 -53.53
C GLY A 153 16.41 -39.62 -54.17
N THR A 154 15.97 -38.63 -54.95
CA THR A 154 15.26 -38.87 -56.22
C THR A 154 15.31 -37.66 -57.16
N GLU A 155 15.93 -37.90 -58.32
CA GLU A 155 15.67 -37.42 -59.70
C GLU A 155 14.93 -36.10 -59.99
N ALA A 156 15.56 -35.28 -60.85
CA ALA A 156 15.01 -34.87 -62.15
C ALA A 156 16.13 -34.47 -63.12
#